data_AF-A0A661R086-F1
#
_entry.id   AF-A0A661R086-F1
#
_cell.length_a   1.000
_cell.length_b   1.000
_cell.length_c   1.000
_cell.angle_alpha   90.00
_cell.angle_beta   90.00
_cell.angle_gamma   90.00
#
_symmetry.space_group_name_H-M   'P 1'
#
loop_
_entity.id
_entity.type
_entity.pdbx_description
1 polymer ?
#
loop_
_entity_poly.entity_id
_entity_poly.type
_entity_poly.pdbx_seq_one_letter_code
_entity_poly.pdbx_strand_id
1 'polypeptide(L)' 'MATQRQISKQLGLSESLYSMIKNGDRNITYDLAKKLNRITRIEISFWMDAEKEDRKEALNKLEMEVA' A
#
# COMPACT_ATOMS: atom_id res chain seq x y z
N MET A 1 7.04 16.38 -5.12
CA MET A 1 6.59 15.42 -4.08
C MET A 1 5.20 14.92 -4.46
N ALA A 2 5.11 13.78 -5.14
CA ALA A 2 3.85 13.28 -5.68
C ALA A 2 3.51 11.85 -5.22
N THR A 3 4.24 11.26 -4.29
CA THR A 3 4.26 9.81 -4.07
C THR A 3 3.06 9.27 -3.31
N GLN A 4 2.78 9.76 -2.10
CA GLN A 4 1.62 9.27 -1.31
C GLN A 4 0.27 9.70 -1.90
N ARG A 5 0.18 10.93 -2.41
CA ARG A 5 -1.05 11.48 -2.98
C ARG A 5 -1.48 10.78 -4.27
N GLN A 6 -0.53 10.42 -5.14
CA GLN A 6 -0.84 9.69 -6.37
C GLN A 6 -1.26 8.25 -6.06
N ILE A 7 -0.53 7.56 -5.17
CA ILE A 7 -0.84 6.17 -4.80
C ILE A 7 -2.19 6.08 -4.09
N SER A 8 -2.46 6.96 -3.12
CA SER A 8 -3.77 7.01 -2.46
C SER A 8 -4.91 7.24 -3.47
N LYS A 9 -4.72 8.14 -4.45
CA LYS A 9 -5.68 8.35 -5.54
C LYS A 9 -5.88 7.10 -6.42
N GLN A 10 -4.81 6.42 -6.80
CA GLN A 10 -4.89 5.17 -7.59
C GLN A 10 -5.60 4.05 -6.83
N LEU A 11 -5.38 3.97 -5.52
CA LEU A 11 -6.02 2.98 -4.65
C LEU A 11 -7.46 3.37 -4.27
N GLY A 12 -7.88 4.60 -4.55
CA GLY A 12 -9.17 5.15 -4.15
C GLY A 12 -9.30 5.29 -2.64
N LEU A 13 -8.21 5.67 -1.97
CA LEU A 13 -8.12 5.91 -0.53
C LEU A 13 -7.89 7.39 -0.26
N SER A 14 -8.25 7.86 0.94
CA SER A 14 -7.74 9.13 1.43
C SER A 14 -6.26 8.98 1.81
N GLU A 15 -5.50 10.08 1.74
CA GLU A 15 -4.09 10.08 2.15
C GLU A 15 -3.92 9.66 3.61
N SER A 16 -4.86 10.07 4.49
CA SER A 16 -4.88 9.67 5.91
C SER A 16 -5.09 8.17 6.08
N LEU A 17 -6.04 7.56 5.35
CA LEU A 17 -6.27 6.11 5.42
C LEU A 17 -5.05 5.34 4.91
N TYR A 18 -4.42 5.82 3.85
CA TYR A 18 -3.17 5.23 3.36
C TYR A 18 -2.05 5.33 4.41
N SER A 19 -1.87 6.47 5.08
CA SER A 19 -0.90 6.60 6.19
C SER A 19 -1.15 5.60 7.30
N MET A 20 -2.41 5.44 7.73
CA MET A 20 -2.77 4.47 8.78
C MET A 20 -2.42 3.04 8.37
N ILE A 21 -2.63 2.67 7.11
CA ILE A 21 -2.30 1.34 6.59
C ILE A 21 -0.79 1.14 6.53
N LYS A 22 -0.05 2.13 6.01
CA LYS A 22 1.41 2.12 5.93
C LYS A 22 2.07 2.04 7.32
N ASN A 23 1.49 2.72 8.30
CA ASN A 23 1.96 2.69 9.69
C ASN A 23 1.44 1.47 10.46
N GLY A 24 0.64 0.60 9.84
CA GLY A 24 0.06 -0.60 10.47
C GLY A 24 -0.97 -0.31 11.56
N ASP A 25 -1.50 0.92 11.62
CA ASP A 25 -2.63 1.29 12.48
C ASP A 25 -3.96 0.74 11.94
N ARG A 26 -3.97 0.40 10.63
CA ARG A 26 -5.06 -0.30 9.95
C ARG A 26 -4.51 -1.49 9.17
N ASN A 27 -5.20 -2.62 9.25
CA ASN A 27 -4.89 -3.79 8.44
C ASN A 27 -5.29 -3.58 6.98
N ILE A 28 -4.55 -4.22 6.07
CA ILE A 28 -4.90 -4.29 4.66
C ILE A 28 -6.10 -5.21 4.50
N THR A 29 -7.15 -4.72 3.84
CA THR A 29 -8.30 -5.55 3.47
C THR A 29 -8.00 -6.33 2.20
N TYR A 30 -8.68 -7.46 1.99
CA TYR A 30 -8.53 -8.25 0.77
C TYR A 30 -8.78 -7.43 -0.52
N ASP A 31 -9.74 -6.51 -0.50
CA ASP A 31 -9.99 -5.60 -1.62
C ASP A 31 -8.84 -4.65 -1.90
N LEU A 32 -8.18 -4.15 -0.84
CA LEU A 32 -6.99 -3.34 -1.01
C LEU A 32 -5.81 -4.17 -1.48
N ALA A 33 -5.63 -5.39 -0.97
CA ALA A 33 -4.59 -6.31 -1.43
C ALA A 33 -4.73 -6.63 -2.93
N LYS A 34 -5.96 -6.83 -3.43
CA LYS A 34 -6.23 -6.96 -4.88
C LYS A 34 -5.80 -5.73 -5.67
N LYS A 35 -6.06 -4.53 -5.15
CA LYS A 35 -5.65 -3.27 -5.82
C LYS A 35 -4.12 -3.12 -5.82
N LEU A 36 -3.47 -3.40 -4.69
CA LEU A 36 -2.02 -3.36 -4.57
C LEU A 36 -1.37 -4.38 -5.50
N ASN A 37 -1.87 -5.61 -5.57
CA ASN A 37 -1.40 -6.64 -6.50
C ASN A 37 -1.42 -6.15 -7.98
N ARG A 38 -2.48 -5.46 -8.40
CA ARG A 38 -2.56 -4.92 -9.77
C ARG A 38 -1.51 -3.86 -10.07
N ILE A 39 -1.13 -3.07 -9.06
CA ILE A 39 -0.17 -1.97 -9.21
C ILE A 39 1.26 -2.49 -9.09
N THR A 40 1.55 -3.28 -8.06
CA THR A 40 2.91 -3.70 -7.69
C THR A 40 3.31 -5.05 -8.26
N ARG A 41 2.34 -5.83 -8.75
CA ARG A 41 2.50 -7.26 -9.12
C ARG A 41 2.96 -8.15 -7.97
N ILE A 42 2.86 -7.67 -6.73
CA ILE A 42 3.11 -8.46 -5.52
C ILE A 42 1.86 -9.27 -5.20
N GLU A 43 2.03 -10.56 -4.90
CA GLU A 43 0.95 -11.49 -4.59
C GLU A 43 0.03 -11.00 -3.47
N ILE A 44 -1.25 -11.35 -3.56
CA ILE A 44 -2.25 -10.96 -2.55
C ILE A 44 -1.90 -11.54 -1.17
N SER A 45 -1.40 -12.78 -1.12
CA SER A 45 -0.99 -13.44 0.13
C SER A 45 0.07 -12.66 0.88
N PHE A 46 1.05 -12.05 0.18
CA PHE A 46 2.02 -11.18 0.82
C PHE A 46 1.35 -10.04 1.60
N TRP A 47 0.39 -9.35 0.99
CA TRP A 47 -0.29 -8.23 1.66
C TRP A 47 -1.15 -8.64 2.85
N MET A 48 -1.65 -9.89 2.85
CA MET A 48 -2.48 -10.45 3.91
C MET A 48 -1.64 -11.01 5.06
N ASP A 49 -0.54 -11.68 4.74
CA ASP A 49 0.19 -12.55 5.66
C ASP A 49 1.54 -11.96 6.11
N ALA A 50 2.14 -11.06 5.32
CA ALA A 50 3.45 -10.50 5.66
C ALA A 50 3.39 -9.66 6.94
N GLU A 51 4.53 -9.56 7.61
CA GLU A 51 4.63 -8.73 8.80
C GLU A 51 4.46 -7.25 8.46
N LYS A 52 4.12 -6.46 9.47
CA LYS A 52 3.86 -5.03 9.32
C LYS A 52 5.04 -4.30 8.67
N GLU A 53 6.28 -4.62 9.05
CA GLU A 53 7.47 -3.95 8.53
C GLU A 53 7.73 -4.30 7.06
N ASP A 54 7.54 -5.55 6.65
CA ASP A 54 7.67 -5.97 5.24
C ASP A 54 6.68 -5.23 4.34
N ARG A 55 5.41 -5.12 4.78
CA ARG A 55 4.39 -4.36 4.05
C ARG A 55 4.74 -2.88 3.93
N LYS A 56 5.28 -2.30 5.00
CA LYS A 56 5.70 -0.89 5.03
C LYS A 56 6.87 -0.65 4.07
N GLU A 57 7.84 -1.55 4.02
CA GLU A 57 8.94 -1.48 3.06
C GLU A 57 8.45 -1.55 1.62
N ALA A 58 7.53 -2.48 1.31
CA ALA A 58 6.93 -2.59 -0.02
C ALA A 58 6.18 -1.31 -0.44
N LEU A 59 5.44 -0.69 0.47
CA LEU A 59 4.75 0.58 0.22
C LEU A 59 5.73 1.76 0.04
N ASN A 60 6.84 1.79 0.77
CA ASN A 60 7.91 2.79 0.58
C ASN A 60 8.56 2.65 -0.80
N LYS A 61 8.85 1.41 -1.25
CA LYS A 61 9.41 1.16 -2.59
C LYS A 61 8.45 1.63 -3.68
N LEU A 62 7.15 1.33 -3.53
CA LEU A 62 6.13 1.82 -4.46
C LEU A 62 6.11 3.34 -4.54
N GLU A 63 6.23 4.04 -3.40
CA GLU A 63 6.36 5.50 -3.38
C GLU A 63 7.59 5.98 -4.14
N MET A 64 8.73 5.32 -4.03
CA MET A 64 9.95 5.71 -4.76
C MET A 64 9.86 5.48 -6.27
N GLU A 65 9.17 4.44 -6.72
CA GLU A 65 9.01 4.12 -8.15
C GLU A 65 8.03 5.06 -8.87
N VAL A 66 7.10 5.66 -8.12
CA VAL A 66 6.10 6.61 -8.65
C VAL A 66 6.59 8.07 -8.63
N ALA A 67 7.70 8.35 -7.93
CA ALA A 67 8.34 9.68 -7.85
C ALA A 67 9.07 10.08 -9.14
#